data_AF-A0A4P5XI67-F1
#
_entry.id   AF-A0A4P5XI67-F1
#
_cell.length_a   1.000
_cell.length_b   1.000
_cell.length_c   1.000
_cell.angle_alpha   90.00
_cell.angle_beta   90.00
_cell.angle_gamma   90.00
#
_symmetry.space_group_name_H-M   'P 1'
#
loop_
_entity.id
_entity.type
_entity.pdbx_description
1 polymer ?
#
loop_
_entity_poly.entity_id
_entity_poly.type
_entity_poly.pdbx_seq_one_letter_code
_entity_poly.pdbx_strand_id
1 'polypeptide(L)'
;MVSSAHTHAQERLANGPRRGKVEGKLRTLTYAFMVMLAIILAAGVMGWLLVTLESPRSTLSQKRILIPLVALVFATTGAVGLVLGRVFVHQSCQRVGGMNLQRAVDILYPAYISTHWARAILLVVPALLATVATMVTGEKSLLLVPAGCAWILAWLTPTFSRFEKFADACTKSK
;
A
#
# COMPACT_ATOMS: atom_id res chain seq x y z
N MET A 1 -48.54 0.44 -25.87
CA MET A 1 -47.83 0.27 -24.59
C MET A 1 -46.45 -0.30 -24.87
N VAL A 2 -45.47 0.57 -25.14
CA VAL A 2 -44.09 0.18 -25.48
C VAL A 2 -43.17 0.73 -24.38
N SER A 3 -42.56 -0.22 -23.68
CA SER A 3 -41.18 -0.20 -23.19
C SER A 3 -40.77 0.78 -22.08
N SER A 4 -41.11 0.42 -20.83
CA SER A 4 -40.33 0.78 -19.63
C SER A 4 -38.96 0.07 -19.57
N ALA A 5 -38.74 -0.94 -20.42
CA ALA A 5 -37.46 -1.65 -20.53
C ALA A 5 -36.37 -0.84 -21.26
N HIS A 6 -36.76 0.04 -22.21
CA HIS A 6 -35.80 0.89 -22.92
C HIS A 6 -35.22 2.01 -22.06
N THR A 7 -36.00 2.58 -21.14
CA THR A 7 -35.55 3.62 -20.22
C THR A 7 -34.48 3.11 -19.25
N HIS A 8 -34.65 1.90 -18.70
CA HIS A 8 -33.63 1.29 -17.84
C HIS A 8 -32.36 0.84 -18.59
N ALA A 9 -32.48 0.45 -19.86
CA ALA A 9 -31.33 0.11 -20.69
C ALA A 9 -30.49 1.36 -21.06
N GLN A 10 -31.15 2.48 -21.38
CA GLN A 10 -30.48 3.76 -21.65
C GLN A 10 -29.80 4.34 -20.41
N GLU A 11 -30.41 4.21 -19.22
CA GLU A 11 -29.83 4.71 -17.98
C GLU A 11 -28.56 3.95 -17.56
N ARG A 12 -28.52 2.63 -17.82
CA ARG A 12 -27.30 1.81 -17.64
C ARG A 12 -26.20 2.14 -18.65
N LEU A 13 -26.55 2.49 -19.89
CA LEU A 13 -25.59 2.88 -20.92
C LEU A 13 -25.03 4.30 -20.70
N ALA A 14 -25.85 5.23 -20.19
CA ALA A 14 -25.43 6.60 -19.90
C ALA A 14 -24.53 6.70 -18.66
N ASN A 15 -24.77 5.87 -17.63
CA ASN A 15 -24.03 5.91 -16.36
C ASN A 15 -22.91 4.84 -16.23
N GLY A 16 -22.90 3.80 -17.08
CA GLY A 16 -22.01 2.64 -16.97
C GLY A 16 -20.51 2.89 -17.17
N PRO A 17 -20.05 3.68 -18.17
CA PRO A 17 -18.62 3.85 -18.42
C PRO A 17 -17.99 5.07 -17.72
N ARG A 18 -18.75 6.15 -17.51
CA ARG A 18 -18.25 7.39 -16.90
C ARG A 18 -18.03 7.26 -15.40
N ARG A 19 -18.93 6.60 -14.65
CA ARG A 19 -18.71 6.35 -13.20
C ARG A 19 -17.48 5.48 -12.95
N GLY A 20 -17.29 4.40 -13.73
CA GLY A 20 -16.10 3.54 -13.62
C GLY A 20 -14.79 4.26 -13.96
N LYS A 21 -14.79 5.18 -14.95
CA LYS A 21 -13.62 6.02 -15.27
C LYS A 21 -13.33 7.07 -14.20
N VAL A 22 -14.36 7.68 -13.60
CA VAL A 22 -14.20 8.69 -12.56
C VAL A 22 -13.76 8.06 -11.23
N GLU A 23 -14.35 6.92 -10.82
CA GLU A 23 -13.86 6.16 -9.66
C GLU A 23 -12.43 5.65 -9.88
N GLY A 24 -12.12 5.17 -11.09
CA GLY A 24 -10.76 4.74 -11.45
C GLY A 24 -9.76 5.89 -11.31
N LYS A 25 -10.07 7.08 -11.84
CA LYS A 25 -9.22 8.28 -11.71
C LYS A 25 -9.08 8.77 -10.27
N LEU A 26 -10.17 8.84 -9.51
CA LEU A 26 -10.16 9.30 -8.12
C LEU A 26 -9.31 8.37 -7.24
N ARG A 27 -9.38 7.06 -7.49
CA ARG A 27 -8.59 6.05 -6.79
C ARG A 27 -7.11 6.13 -7.17
N THR A 28 -6.75 6.28 -8.44
CA THR A 28 -5.35 6.51 -8.87
C THR A 28 -4.77 7.78 -8.24
N LEU A 29 -5.57 8.85 -8.14
CA LEU A 29 -5.20 10.07 -7.41
C LEU A 29 -4.96 9.81 -5.92
N THR A 30 -5.76 8.94 -5.30
CA THR A 30 -5.57 8.56 -3.89
C THR A 30 -4.28 7.77 -3.68
N TYR A 31 -3.96 6.84 -4.59
CA TYR A 31 -2.67 6.12 -4.58
C TYR A 31 -1.49 7.08 -4.74
N ALA A 32 -1.54 7.95 -5.75
CA ALA A 32 -0.50 8.94 -5.98
C ALA A 32 -0.33 9.86 -4.76
N PHE A 33 -1.42 10.31 -4.15
CA PHE A 33 -1.40 11.14 -2.95
C PHE A 33 -0.77 10.40 -1.75
N MET A 34 -1.13 9.13 -1.51
CA MET A 34 -0.53 8.35 -0.42
C MET A 34 0.96 8.11 -0.62
N VAL A 35 1.40 7.86 -1.85
CA VAL A 35 2.83 7.73 -2.18
C VAL A 35 3.55 9.07 -1.97
N MET A 36 2.97 10.18 -2.46
CA MET A 36 3.53 11.52 -2.25
C MET A 36 3.64 11.86 -0.76
N LEU A 37 2.61 11.56 0.02
CA LEU A 37 2.58 11.79 1.46
C LEU A 37 3.67 10.97 2.18
N ALA A 38 3.84 9.70 1.81
CA ALA A 38 4.91 8.86 2.35
C ALA A 38 6.31 9.41 2.01
N ILE A 39 6.51 9.93 0.80
CA ILE A 39 7.76 10.58 0.39
C ILE A 39 8.01 11.86 1.19
N ILE A 40 7.00 12.72 1.35
CA ILE A 40 7.11 13.97 2.11
C ILE A 40 7.43 13.68 3.58
N LEU A 41 6.76 12.68 4.18
CA LEU A 41 7.05 12.27 5.55
C LEU A 41 8.47 11.71 5.68
N ALA A 42 8.92 10.87 4.74
CA ALA A 42 10.29 10.35 4.74
C ALA A 42 11.34 11.46 4.60
N ALA A 43 11.12 12.42 3.70
CA ALA A 43 11.99 13.58 3.49
C ALA A 43 12.01 14.51 4.71
N GLY A 44 10.86 14.74 5.35
CA GLY A 44 10.76 15.53 6.58
C GLY A 44 11.49 14.87 7.75
N VAL A 45 11.38 13.54 7.88
CA VAL A 45 12.13 12.79 8.90
C VAL A 45 13.63 12.84 8.62
N MET A 46 14.07 12.62 7.38
CA MET A 46 15.48 12.75 6.96
C MET A 46 16.04 14.15 7.23
N GLY A 47 15.29 15.20 6.88
CA GLY A 47 15.68 16.59 7.15
C GLY A 47 15.79 16.89 8.64
N TRP A 48 14.84 16.41 9.44
CA TRP A 48 14.91 16.53 10.91
C TRP A 48 16.10 15.75 11.49
N LEU A 49 16.42 14.58 10.92
CA LEU A 49 17.54 13.75 11.33
C LEU A 49 18.90 14.40 11.00
N LEU A 50 19.00 15.07 9.86
CA LEU A 50 20.18 15.86 9.47
C LEU A 50 20.37 17.08 10.38
N VAL A 51 19.30 17.81 10.71
CA VAL A 51 19.35 18.95 11.64
C VAL A 51 19.71 18.52 13.06
N THR A 52 19.24 17.34 13.49
CA THR A 52 19.57 16.79 14.82
C THR A 52 21.00 16.28 14.93
N LEU A 53 21.62 15.88 13.82
CA LEU A 53 23.04 15.50 13.77
C LEU A 53 24.01 16.68 14.01
N GLU A 54 23.61 17.91 13.70
CA GLU A 54 24.43 19.12 13.95
C GLU A 54 24.51 19.53 15.43
N SER A 55 23.62 19.03 16.29
CA SER A 55 23.56 19.42 17.71
C SER A 55 23.65 18.21 18.66
N PRO A 56 24.87 17.76 19.03
CA PRO A 56 25.07 16.57 19.88
C PRO A 56 24.74 16.77 21.37
N ARG A 57 24.34 17.97 21.80
CA ARG A 57 24.21 18.31 23.24
C ARG A 57 22.96 17.78 23.94
N SER A 58 21.99 17.14 23.27
CA SER A 58 20.80 16.59 23.95
C SER A 58 20.32 15.22 23.45
N THR A 59 21.20 14.23 23.47
CA THR A 59 20.88 12.83 23.12
C THR A 59 19.66 12.26 23.86
N LEU A 60 19.42 12.65 25.12
CA LEU A 60 18.25 12.20 25.90
C LEU A 60 16.93 12.83 25.45
N SER A 61 16.96 14.10 25.02
CA SER A 61 15.78 14.80 24.50
C SER A 61 15.44 14.34 23.07
N GLN A 62 16.48 14.11 22.24
CA GLN A 62 16.33 13.55 20.90
C GLN A 62 15.74 12.14 20.89
N LYS A 63 16.18 11.25 21.79
CA LYS A 63 15.65 9.88 21.89
C LYS A 63 14.14 9.85 22.18
N ARG A 64 13.64 10.77 23.02
CA ARG A 64 12.21 10.87 23.36
C ARG A 64 11.33 11.25 22.16
N ILE A 65 11.88 11.89 21.14
CA ILE A 65 11.15 12.33 19.95
C ILE A 65 11.35 11.35 18.79
N LEU A 66 12.56 10.85 18.59
CA LEU A 66 12.90 10.00 17.45
C LEU A 66 12.21 8.64 17.49
N ILE A 67 12.15 7.98 18.66
CA ILE A 67 11.50 6.67 18.80
C ILE A 67 10.01 6.72 18.45
N PRO A 68 9.18 7.62 19.04
CA PRO A 68 7.77 7.71 18.67
C PRO A 68 7.57 8.16 17.23
N LEU A 69 8.46 8.98 16.67
CA LEU A 69 8.41 9.38 15.26
C LEU A 69 8.61 8.17 14.32
N VAL A 70 9.65 7.35 14.56
CA VAL A 70 9.91 6.13 13.79
C VAL A 70 8.75 5.15 13.93
N ALA A 71 8.20 4.99 15.15
CA ALA A 71 7.02 4.15 15.39
C ALA A 71 5.77 4.67 14.64
N LEU A 72 5.56 5.99 14.61
CA LEU A 72 4.46 6.62 13.88
C LEU A 72 4.60 6.40 12.37
N VAL A 73 5.81 6.57 11.81
CA VAL A 73 6.07 6.30 10.40
C VAL A 73 5.84 4.82 10.08
N PHE A 74 6.30 3.91 10.93
CA PHE A 74 6.03 2.47 10.76
C PHE A 74 4.52 2.16 10.78
N ALA A 75 3.79 2.70 11.76
CA ALA A 75 2.35 2.48 11.91
C ALA A 75 1.54 3.04 10.72
N THR A 76 1.82 4.28 10.31
CA THR A 76 1.14 4.92 9.17
C THR A 76 1.44 4.18 7.87
N THR A 77 2.69 3.80 7.65
CA THR A 77 3.12 3.09 6.43
C THR A 77 2.52 1.68 6.36
N GLY A 78 2.46 0.97 7.50
CA GLY A 78 1.77 -0.32 7.62
C GLY A 78 0.26 -0.21 7.37
N ALA A 79 -0.39 0.81 7.94
CA ALA A 79 -1.81 1.07 7.73
C ALA A 79 -2.12 1.34 6.24
N VAL A 80 -1.32 2.16 5.56
CA VAL A 80 -1.43 2.40 4.12
C VAL A 80 -1.29 1.09 3.36
N GLY A 81 -0.25 0.30 3.61
CA GLY A 81 -0.04 -0.98 2.92
C GLY A 81 -1.19 -1.99 3.08
N LEU A 82 -1.84 -2.01 4.25
CA LEU A 82 -3.02 -2.83 4.52
C LEU A 82 -4.25 -2.33 3.75
N VAL A 83 -4.51 -1.02 3.76
CA VAL A 83 -5.63 -0.40 3.04
C VAL A 83 -5.48 -0.63 1.53
N LEU A 84 -4.29 -0.38 0.97
CA LEU A 84 -4.03 -0.65 -0.45
C LEU A 84 -4.30 -2.12 -0.79
N GLY A 85 -3.91 -3.03 0.10
CA GLY A 85 -4.22 -4.45 0.00
C GLY A 85 -5.69 -4.80 -0.10
N ARG A 86 -6.47 -4.33 0.87
CA ARG A 86 -7.92 -4.57 0.96
C ARG A 86 -8.64 -4.03 -0.27
N VAL A 87 -8.30 -2.79 -0.66
CA VAL A 87 -8.88 -2.12 -1.82
C VAL A 87 -8.54 -2.86 -3.11
N PHE A 88 -7.28 -3.30 -3.27
CA PHE A 88 -6.83 -4.07 -4.42
C PHE A 88 -7.60 -5.39 -4.55
N VAL A 89 -7.72 -6.17 -3.47
CA VAL A 89 -8.43 -7.46 -3.45
C VAL A 89 -9.88 -7.29 -3.88
N HIS A 90 -10.57 -6.32 -3.29
CA HIS A 90 -11.98 -6.08 -3.58
C HIS A 90 -12.20 -5.69 -5.05
N GLN A 91 -11.38 -4.78 -5.58
CA GLN A 91 -11.47 -4.35 -6.97
C GLN A 91 -11.15 -5.47 -7.96
N SER A 92 -10.14 -6.27 -7.63
CA SER A 92 -9.70 -7.42 -8.42
C SER A 92 -10.84 -8.42 -8.56
N CYS A 93 -11.45 -8.84 -7.45
CA CYS A 93 -12.54 -9.81 -7.50
C CYS A 93 -13.79 -9.25 -8.19
N GLN A 94 -14.12 -7.96 -8.01
CA GLN A 94 -15.24 -7.34 -8.74
C GLN A 94 -15.04 -7.33 -10.26
N ARG A 95 -13.80 -7.15 -10.74
CA ARG A 95 -13.49 -7.13 -12.17
C ARG A 95 -13.51 -8.51 -12.81
N VAL A 96 -13.05 -9.54 -12.10
CA VAL A 96 -12.88 -10.89 -12.68
C VAL A 96 -13.92 -11.92 -12.25
N GLY A 97 -14.87 -11.56 -11.38
CA GLY A 97 -15.91 -12.47 -10.93
C GLY A 97 -16.73 -13.04 -12.10
N GLY A 98 -16.83 -14.37 -12.17
CA GLY A 98 -17.49 -15.11 -13.25
C GLY A 98 -16.69 -15.24 -14.56
N MET A 99 -15.42 -14.80 -14.58
CA MET A 99 -14.52 -15.04 -15.72
C MET A 99 -13.88 -16.43 -15.63
N ASN A 100 -13.47 -16.97 -16.79
CA ASN A 100 -12.60 -18.15 -16.83
C ASN A 100 -11.28 -17.84 -16.12
N LEU A 101 -10.82 -18.76 -15.27
CA LEU A 101 -9.61 -18.66 -14.46
C LEU A 101 -8.39 -18.19 -15.26
N GLN A 102 -8.19 -18.69 -16.48
CA GLN A 102 -7.02 -18.36 -17.28
C GLN A 102 -7.00 -16.88 -17.70
N ARG A 103 -8.16 -16.33 -18.12
CA ARG A 103 -8.29 -14.89 -18.39
C ARG A 103 -8.20 -14.04 -17.13
N ALA A 104 -8.70 -14.54 -16.00
CA ALA A 104 -8.58 -13.83 -14.73
C ALA A 104 -7.12 -13.73 -14.29
N VAL A 105 -6.33 -14.79 -14.46
CA VAL A 105 -4.90 -14.81 -14.17
C VAL A 105 -4.14 -13.77 -14.99
N ASP A 106 -4.36 -13.69 -16.30
CA ASP A 106 -3.68 -12.71 -17.18
C ASP A 106 -3.93 -11.26 -16.75
N ILE A 107 -5.14 -10.96 -16.26
CA ILE A 107 -5.53 -9.62 -15.81
C ILE A 107 -4.99 -9.33 -14.39
N LEU A 108 -5.05 -10.31 -13.50
CA LEU A 108 -4.71 -10.12 -12.09
C LEU A 108 -3.21 -10.16 -11.84
N TYR A 109 -2.43 -10.88 -12.63
CA TYR A 109 -1.00 -11.09 -12.36
C TYR A 109 -0.17 -9.79 -12.34
N PRO A 110 -0.27 -8.88 -13.33
CA PRO A 110 0.47 -7.61 -13.28
C PRO A 110 0.05 -6.73 -12.10
N ALA A 111 -1.24 -6.76 -11.78
CA ALA A 111 -1.84 -5.99 -10.70
C ALA A 111 -1.42 -6.53 -9.32
N TYR A 112 -1.29 -7.85 -9.19
CA TYR A 112 -0.80 -8.54 -8.01
C TYR A 112 0.68 -8.22 -7.74
N ILE A 113 1.52 -8.33 -8.78
CA ILE A 113 2.95 -8.01 -8.70
C ILE A 113 3.17 -6.54 -8.31
N SER A 114 2.53 -5.59 -9.00
CA SER A 114 2.64 -4.16 -8.69
C SER A 114 2.23 -3.81 -7.26
N THR A 115 1.16 -4.42 -6.74
CA THR A 115 0.72 -4.23 -5.34
C THR A 115 1.75 -4.75 -4.34
N HIS A 116 2.45 -5.84 -4.67
CA HIS A 116 3.53 -6.38 -3.84
C HIS A 116 4.73 -5.46 -3.82
N TRP A 117 5.15 -4.92 -4.98
CA TRP A 117 6.21 -3.91 -5.05
C TRP A 117 5.87 -2.65 -4.26
N ALA A 118 4.64 -2.15 -4.35
CA ALA A 118 4.19 -1.00 -3.57
C ALA A 118 4.31 -1.25 -2.06
N ARG A 119 3.88 -2.42 -1.58
CA ARG A 119 4.02 -2.83 -0.17
C ARG A 119 5.48 -2.97 0.25
N ALA A 120 6.33 -3.50 -0.62
CA ALA A 120 7.76 -3.64 -0.35
C ALA A 120 8.42 -2.25 -0.18
N ILE A 121 8.18 -1.32 -1.10
CA ILE A 121 8.69 0.05 -1.04
C ILE A 121 8.23 0.75 0.25
N LEU A 122 6.95 0.59 0.60
CA LEU A 122 6.41 1.12 1.84
C LEU A 122 7.18 0.57 3.06
N LEU A 123 7.51 -0.71 3.12
CA LEU A 123 8.25 -1.30 4.25
C LEU A 123 9.75 -0.92 4.30
N VAL A 124 10.34 -0.54 3.16
CA VAL A 124 11.76 -0.11 3.08
C VAL A 124 11.98 1.23 3.79
N VAL A 125 11.04 2.17 3.67
CA VAL A 125 11.16 3.52 4.29
C VAL A 125 11.36 3.47 5.81
N PRO A 126 10.48 2.83 6.61
CA PRO A 126 10.67 2.75 8.06
C PRO A 126 11.88 1.90 8.44
N ALA A 127 12.27 0.90 7.62
CA ALA A 127 13.48 0.12 7.86
C ALA A 127 14.75 0.97 7.71
N LEU A 128 14.85 1.79 6.66
CA LEU A 128 15.96 2.72 6.46
C LEU A 128 16.00 3.76 7.59
N LEU A 129 14.87 4.38 7.91
CA LEU A 129 14.78 5.37 8.99
C LEU A 129 15.21 4.80 10.35
N ALA A 130 14.74 3.60 10.69
CA ALA A 130 15.15 2.94 11.94
C ALA A 130 16.63 2.56 11.95
N THR A 131 17.19 2.15 10.81
CA THR A 131 18.62 1.82 10.69
C THR A 131 19.48 3.06 10.88
N VAL A 132 19.14 4.17 10.21
CA VAL A 132 19.84 5.45 10.39
C VAL A 132 19.69 5.94 11.82
N ALA A 133 18.48 5.91 12.39
CA ALA A 133 18.23 6.26 13.79
C ALA A 133 19.07 5.42 14.76
N THR A 134 19.26 4.12 14.49
CA THR A 134 20.14 3.24 15.27
C THR A 134 21.59 3.70 15.20
N MET A 135 22.09 4.03 14.00
CA MET A 135 23.46 4.52 13.81
C MET A 135 23.71 5.84 14.55
N VAL A 136 22.72 6.73 14.58
CA VAL A 136 22.84 8.05 15.23
C VAL A 136 22.72 7.94 16.76
N THR A 137 21.80 7.12 17.27
CA THR A 137 21.49 7.09 18.72
C THR A 137 22.17 5.97 19.50
N GLY A 138 22.73 4.97 18.81
CA GLY A 138 23.29 3.75 19.40
C GLY A 138 22.25 2.79 20.00
N GLU A 139 20.96 3.08 19.87
CA GLU A 139 19.87 2.28 20.45
C GLU A 139 19.59 1.01 19.63
N LYS A 140 20.06 -0.14 20.14
CA LYS A 140 19.87 -1.45 19.48
C LYS A 140 18.40 -1.88 19.40
N SER A 141 17.53 -1.33 20.26
CA SER A 141 16.09 -1.63 20.25
C SER A 141 15.41 -1.25 18.93
N LEU A 142 15.95 -0.26 18.20
CA LEU A 142 15.45 0.16 16.89
C LEU A 142 15.72 -0.86 15.77
N LEU A 143 16.64 -1.80 15.96
CA LEU A 143 16.90 -2.90 15.01
C LEU A 143 15.72 -3.88 14.88
N LEU A 144 14.77 -3.84 15.83
CA LEU A 144 13.53 -4.60 15.74
C LEU A 144 12.64 -4.11 14.60
N VAL A 145 12.72 -2.84 14.21
CA VAL A 145 11.89 -2.27 13.14
C VAL A 145 12.30 -2.80 11.76
N PRO A 146 13.59 -2.75 11.34
CA PRO A 146 14.04 -3.38 10.10
C PRO A 146 13.79 -4.89 10.09
N ALA A 147 14.02 -5.59 11.21
CA ALA A 147 13.75 -7.02 11.33
C ALA A 147 12.27 -7.34 11.16
N GLY A 148 11.38 -6.54 11.77
CA GLY A 148 9.94 -6.64 11.61
C GLY A 148 9.50 -6.37 10.16
N CYS A 149 10.03 -5.32 9.52
CA CYS A 149 9.78 -5.05 8.11
C CYS A 149 10.19 -6.22 7.21
N ALA A 150 11.38 -6.81 7.44
CA ALA A 150 11.87 -7.94 6.68
C ALA A 150 10.99 -9.18 6.88
N TRP A 151 10.54 -9.45 8.11
CA TRP A 151 9.62 -10.56 8.41
C TRP A 151 8.27 -10.38 7.72
N ILE A 152 7.69 -9.17 7.77
CA ILE A 152 6.45 -8.84 7.05
C ILE A 152 6.64 -9.00 5.54
N LEU A 153 7.77 -8.55 4.99
CA LEU A 153 8.07 -8.68 3.56
C LEU A 153 8.20 -10.14 3.13
N ALA A 154 8.86 -10.97 3.93
CA ALA A 154 8.94 -12.42 3.71
C ALA A 154 7.53 -13.05 3.71
N TRP A 155 6.68 -12.66 4.67
CA TRP A 155 5.30 -13.12 4.71
C TRP A 155 4.45 -12.66 3.53
N LEU A 156 4.70 -11.45 3.04
CA LEU A 156 4.03 -10.86 1.89
C LEU A 156 4.69 -11.24 0.57
N THR A 157 5.71 -12.10 0.52
CA THR A 157 6.39 -12.44 -0.73
C THR A 157 5.41 -13.11 -1.71
N PRO A 158 5.31 -12.62 -2.96
CA PRO A 158 4.38 -13.17 -3.92
C PRO A 158 4.83 -14.59 -4.27
N THR A 159 3.92 -15.56 -4.16
CA THR A 159 4.16 -16.92 -4.66
C THR A 159 3.04 -17.27 -5.62
N PHE A 160 3.38 -17.98 -6.69
CA PHE A 160 2.41 -18.35 -7.73
C PHE A 160 1.24 -19.15 -7.13
N SER A 161 1.52 -20.06 -6.19
CA SER A 161 0.47 -20.83 -5.48
C SER A 161 -0.50 -19.96 -4.68
N ARG A 162 -0.03 -18.89 -4.01
CA ARG A 162 -0.93 -17.96 -3.29
C ARG A 162 -1.74 -17.10 -4.25
N PHE A 163 -1.13 -16.69 -5.35
CA PHE A 163 -1.80 -15.94 -6.40
C PHE A 163 -2.92 -16.75 -7.07
N GLU A 164 -2.65 -18.01 -7.42
CA GLU A 164 -3.62 -18.90 -8.07
C GLU A 164 -4.83 -19.15 -7.17
N LYS A 165 -4.61 -19.43 -5.87
CA LYS A 165 -5.69 -19.54 -4.87
C LYS A 165 -6.51 -18.25 -4.76
N PHE A 166 -5.86 -17.09 -4.85
CA PHE A 166 -6.53 -15.79 -4.83
C PHE A 166 -7.36 -15.58 -6.11
N ALA A 167 -6.82 -15.88 -7.28
CA ALA A 167 -7.52 -15.78 -8.56
C ALA A 167 -8.74 -16.70 -8.60
N ASP A 168 -8.59 -17.95 -8.17
CA ASP A 168 -9.68 -18.93 -8.08
C ASP A 168 -10.80 -18.44 -7.16
N ALA A 169 -10.45 -17.97 -5.95
CA ALA A 169 -11.41 -17.39 -5.01
C ALA A 169 -12.14 -16.17 -5.59
N CYS A 170 -11.44 -15.28 -6.30
CA CYS A 170 -12.08 -14.13 -6.95
C CYS A 170 -13.03 -14.54 -8.08
N THR A 171 -12.69 -15.56 -8.88
CA THR A 171 -13.56 -16.02 -9.99
C THR A 171 -14.85 -16.67 -9.51
N LYS A 172 -14.79 -17.37 -8.36
CA LYS A 172 -15.91 -18.07 -7.71
C LYS A 172 -16.80 -17.17 -6.84
N SER A 173 -16.46 -15.90 -6.66
CA SER A 173 -17.17 -14.97 -5.77
C SER A 173 -18.50 -14.43 -6.34
N LYS A 174 -19.05 -15.01 -7.42
CA LYS A 174 -20.26 -14.55 -8.09
C LYS A 174 -21.36 -15.60 -8.12
#